data_AF-A0A7U8I545-F1
#
_entry.id   AF-A0A7U8I545-F1
#
_cell.length_a   1.000
_cell.length_b   1.000
_cell.length_c   1.000
_cell.angle_alpha   90.00
_cell.angle_beta   90.00
_cell.angle_gamma   90.00
#
_symmetry.space_group_name_H-M   'P 1'
#
loop_
_entity.id
_entity.type
_entity.pdbx_description
1 polymer ?
#
loop_
_entity_poly.entity_id
_entity_poly.type
_entity_poly.pdbx_seq_one_letter_code
_entity_poly.pdbx_strand_id
1 'polypeptide(L)'
;MENANFEFENLIKKWKKDIENKISNPENSKNEYFYFSNFTIFKNENIGITSILYKESFREKESSTFLKYYSLNLKGNKKIEISEIISKDQLDSLINVLKEQLNSRIKDFYVKGKHSQKELEKKFTTIFPRYKYYFKNNQIIVFYNPFSNDCNGCDKIEFQFPIHENTENEYQPNKNLHSQS
;
A
#
# COMPACT_ATOMS: atom_id res chain seq x y z
N MET A 1 -11.13 -24.65 -17.87
CA MET A 1 -10.83 -23.26 -17.46
C MET A 1 -10.48 -23.22 -15.97
N GLU A 2 -9.71 -24.20 -15.46
CA GLU A 2 -9.50 -24.41 -14.01
C GLU A 2 -8.09 -24.03 -13.51
N ASN A 3 -7.07 -23.99 -14.38
CA ASN A 3 -5.67 -23.82 -13.94
C ASN A 3 -5.30 -22.42 -13.42
N ALA A 4 -5.88 -21.34 -13.97
CA ALA A 4 -5.52 -19.98 -13.56
C ALA A 4 -5.96 -19.63 -12.12
N ASN A 5 -7.09 -20.21 -11.67
CA ASN A 5 -7.56 -20.03 -10.29
C ASN A 5 -6.62 -20.72 -9.29
N PHE A 6 -6.10 -21.90 -9.61
CA PHE A 6 -5.14 -22.59 -8.75
C PHE A 6 -3.82 -21.81 -8.62
N GLU A 7 -3.34 -21.17 -9.67
CA GLU A 7 -2.13 -20.35 -9.60
C GLU A 7 -2.29 -19.11 -8.72
N PHE A 8 -3.40 -18.39 -8.86
CA PHE A 8 -3.69 -17.21 -8.02
C PHE A 8 -3.83 -17.61 -6.54
N GLU A 9 -4.62 -18.64 -6.24
CA GLU A 9 -4.77 -19.13 -4.86
C GLU A 9 -3.45 -19.60 -4.25
N ASN A 10 -2.62 -20.31 -5.01
CA ASN A 10 -1.31 -20.76 -4.56
C ASN A 10 -0.39 -19.57 -4.28
N LEU A 11 -0.45 -18.51 -5.09
CA LEU A 11 0.31 -17.29 -4.86
C LEU A 11 -0.13 -16.58 -3.58
N ILE A 12 -1.45 -16.47 -3.32
CA ILE A 12 -1.95 -15.87 -2.07
C ILE A 12 -1.56 -16.72 -0.86
N LYS A 13 -1.71 -18.05 -0.93
CA LYS A 13 -1.31 -18.98 0.13
C LYS A 13 0.19 -18.88 0.43
N LYS A 14 1.03 -18.84 -0.61
CA LYS A 14 2.48 -18.68 -0.47
C LYS A 14 2.83 -17.33 0.13
N TRP A 15 2.24 -16.24 -0.37
CA TRP A 15 2.47 -14.89 0.14
C TRP A 15 2.06 -14.74 1.61
N LYS A 16 0.90 -15.29 1.99
CA LYS A 16 0.44 -15.33 3.39
C LYS A 16 1.45 -16.06 4.27
N LYS A 17 1.86 -17.26 3.87
CA LYS A 17 2.84 -18.06 4.60
C LYS A 17 4.20 -17.36 4.72
N ASP A 18 4.65 -16.68 3.67
CA ASP A 18 5.89 -15.90 3.68
C ASP A 18 5.81 -14.71 4.66
N ILE A 19 4.63 -14.11 4.83
CA ILE A 19 4.40 -13.07 5.85
C ILE A 19 4.42 -13.68 7.25
N GLU A 20 3.67 -14.77 7.47
CA GLU A 20 3.62 -15.47 8.76
C GLU A 20 5.01 -15.95 9.21
N ASN A 21 5.78 -16.55 8.31
CA ASN A 21 7.15 -17.03 8.59
C ASN A 21 8.12 -15.90 8.96
N LYS A 22 7.96 -14.70 8.39
CA LYS A 22 8.79 -13.54 8.77
C LYS A 22 8.51 -13.03 10.18
N ILE A 23 7.38 -13.45 10.77
CA ILE A 23 6.90 -12.98 12.06
C ILE A 23 7.17 -14.01 13.17
N SER A 24 7.17 -15.30 12.83
CA SER A 24 7.28 -16.42 13.77
C SER A 24 8.68 -16.68 14.37
N ASN A 25 9.65 -15.76 14.25
CA ASN A 25 10.98 -15.86 14.88
C ASN A 25 11.17 -14.91 16.09
N PRO A 26 10.36 -14.97 17.17
CA PRO A 26 10.82 -14.55 18.47
C PRO A 26 11.59 -15.71 19.12
N GLU A 27 12.91 -15.60 19.18
CA GLU A 27 13.72 -16.38 20.12
C GLU A 27 13.15 -16.15 21.52
N ASN A 28 12.66 -17.21 22.17
CA ASN A 28 12.14 -17.25 23.54
C ASN A 28 10.77 -16.57 23.76
N SER A 29 9.67 -17.33 23.66
CA SER A 29 8.48 -16.98 24.43
C SER A 29 7.72 -18.22 24.92
N LYS A 30 7.56 -18.31 26.25
CA LYS A 30 6.83 -19.37 26.98
C LYS A 30 5.31 -19.16 26.97
N ASN A 31 4.79 -18.21 26.20
CA ASN A 31 3.39 -17.79 26.24
C ASN A 31 2.69 -18.09 24.91
N GLU A 32 1.46 -18.59 24.96
CA GLU A 32 0.58 -18.69 23.79
C GLU A 32 0.12 -17.28 23.39
N TYR A 33 0.43 -16.87 22.15
CA TYR A 33 -0.06 -15.62 21.56
C TYR A 33 -1.17 -15.94 20.57
N PHE A 34 -2.32 -15.28 20.73
CA PHE A 34 -3.40 -15.34 19.75
C PHE A 34 -3.19 -14.27 18.67
N TYR A 35 -3.14 -14.72 17.41
CA TYR A 35 -3.02 -13.86 16.24
C TYR A 35 -4.36 -13.77 15.53
N PHE A 36 -4.86 -12.55 15.33
CA PHE A 36 -6.08 -12.28 14.58
C PHE A 36 -5.71 -11.68 13.23
N SER A 37 -6.28 -12.20 12.14
CA SER A 37 -6.00 -11.69 10.81
C SER A 37 -7.19 -11.67 9.88
N ASN A 38 -7.19 -10.71 8.96
CA ASN A 38 -8.25 -10.51 7.97
C ASN A 38 -7.66 -10.10 6.61
N PHE A 39 -8.34 -10.49 5.53
CA PHE A 39 -8.01 -10.09 4.17
C PHE A 39 -9.14 -9.25 3.58
N THR A 40 -8.76 -8.18 2.89
CA THR A 40 -9.68 -7.39 2.06
C THR A 40 -9.14 -7.35 0.64
N ILE A 41 -10.01 -7.63 -0.33
CA ILE A 41 -9.65 -7.67 -1.75
C ILE A 41 -10.33 -6.50 -2.46
N PHE A 42 -9.56 -5.75 -3.23
CA PHE A 42 -10.02 -4.65 -4.07
C PHE A 42 -9.74 -4.98 -5.53
N LYS A 43 -10.77 -4.94 -6.38
CA LYS A 43 -10.63 -5.10 -7.82
C LYS A 43 -10.75 -3.74 -8.48
N ASN A 44 -9.78 -3.38 -9.33
CA ASN A 44 -9.80 -2.18 -10.16
C ASN A 44 -9.84 -2.62 -11.61
N GLU A 45 -11.06 -2.72 -12.15
CA GLU A 45 -11.30 -3.29 -13.48
C GLU A 45 -10.66 -2.45 -14.58
N ASN A 46 -10.74 -1.12 -14.48
CA ASN A 46 -10.19 -0.17 -15.47
C ASN A 46 -8.70 -0.41 -15.79
N ILE A 47 -7.91 -0.74 -14.76
CA ILE A 47 -6.46 -0.95 -14.88
C ILE A 47 -6.07 -2.43 -14.77
N GLY A 48 -7.05 -3.33 -14.63
CA GLY A 48 -6.85 -4.78 -14.53
C GLY A 48 -6.05 -5.21 -13.30
N ILE A 49 -6.14 -4.48 -12.19
CA ILE A 49 -5.37 -4.74 -10.96
C ILE A 49 -6.28 -5.31 -9.87
N THR A 50 -5.80 -6.37 -9.22
CA THR A 50 -6.34 -6.86 -7.95
C THR A 50 -5.36 -6.53 -6.83
N SER A 51 -5.84 -5.81 -5.82
CA SER A 51 -5.09 -5.48 -4.62
C SER A 51 -5.63 -6.24 -3.43
N ILE A 52 -4.74 -6.75 -2.60
CA ILE A 52 -5.06 -7.52 -1.40
C ILE A 52 -4.41 -6.82 -0.22
N LEU A 53 -5.22 -6.46 0.77
CA LEU A 53 -4.79 -5.90 2.03
C LEU A 53 -4.94 -6.96 3.12
N TYR A 54 -3.83 -7.37 3.70
CA TYR A 54 -3.78 -8.25 4.87
C TYR A 54 -3.61 -7.39 6.13
N LYS A 55 -4.52 -7.55 7.09
CA LYS A 55 -4.50 -6.92 8.41
C LYS A 55 -4.22 -7.99 9.45
N GLU A 56 -3.28 -7.73 10.36
CA GLU A 56 -2.94 -8.58 11.48
C GLU A 56 -3.02 -7.78 12.80
N SER A 57 -3.49 -8.43 13.87
CA SER A 57 -3.56 -7.90 15.23
C SER A 57 -3.14 -8.96 16.26
N PHE A 58 -2.42 -8.52 17.29
CA PHE A 58 -2.08 -9.36 18.47
C PHE A 58 -3.18 -9.36 19.56
N ARG A 59 -4.29 -8.66 19.34
CA ARG A 59 -5.44 -8.61 20.26
C ARG A 59 -6.74 -8.77 19.48
N GLU A 60 -7.68 -9.52 20.07
CA GLU A 60 -9.01 -9.76 19.51
C GLU A 60 -9.81 -8.46 19.35
N LYS A 61 -9.71 -7.57 20.34
CA LYS A 61 -10.25 -6.21 20.27
C LYS A 61 -9.19 -5.26 19.71
N GLU A 62 -9.52 -4.62 18.59
CA GLU A 62 -8.66 -3.79 17.77
C GLU A 62 -8.06 -2.60 18.53
N SER A 63 -6.92 -2.79 19.21
CA SER A 63 -6.09 -1.65 19.59
C SER A 63 -5.13 -1.35 18.45
N SER A 64 -5.23 -0.16 17.88
CA SER A 64 -4.41 0.37 16.78
C SER A 64 -2.92 0.05 16.88
N THR A 65 -2.38 0.05 18.09
CA THR A 65 -0.95 -0.08 18.41
C THR A 65 -0.32 -1.39 17.93
N PHE A 66 -1.09 -2.46 17.77
CA PHE A 66 -0.59 -3.77 17.35
C PHE A 66 -1.04 -4.17 15.94
N LEU A 67 -1.62 -3.22 15.19
CA LEU A 67 -2.10 -3.48 13.84
C LEU A 67 -0.97 -3.41 12.82
N LYS A 68 -0.73 -4.52 12.13
CA LYS A 68 0.17 -4.58 10.98
C LYS A 68 -0.63 -4.78 9.72
N TYR A 69 -0.34 -3.95 8.72
CA TYR A 69 -0.95 -4.05 7.41
C TYR A 69 0.09 -4.48 6.38
N TYR A 70 -0.31 -5.31 5.45
CA TYR A 70 0.52 -5.75 4.33
C TYR A 70 -0.32 -5.64 3.06
N SER A 71 0.30 -5.21 1.97
CA SER A 71 -0.38 -5.12 0.68
C SER A 71 0.31 -5.96 -0.39
N LEU A 72 -0.50 -6.51 -1.27
CA LEU A 72 -0.08 -7.21 -2.47
C LEU A 72 -0.90 -6.68 -3.65
N ASN A 73 -0.22 -6.29 -4.72
CA ASN A 73 -0.85 -5.77 -5.93
C ASN A 73 -0.52 -6.70 -7.09
N LEU A 74 -1.55 -7.13 -7.81
CA LEU A 74 -1.46 -8.15 -8.84
C LEU A 74 -2.12 -7.68 -10.14
N LYS A 75 -1.47 -7.95 -11.26
CA LYS A 75 -2.07 -7.92 -12.60
C LYS A 75 -2.12 -9.35 -13.13
N GLY A 76 -3.31 -9.95 -13.12
CA GLY A 76 -3.46 -11.40 -13.24
C GLY A 76 -2.78 -12.12 -12.07
N ASN A 77 -1.83 -13.02 -12.36
CA ASN A 77 -1.04 -13.77 -11.37
C ASN A 77 0.34 -13.16 -11.07
N LYS A 78 0.65 -11.96 -11.60
CA LYS A 78 1.97 -11.31 -11.41
C LYS A 78 1.90 -10.18 -10.41
N LYS A 79 2.85 -10.16 -9.47
CA LYS A 79 3.08 -9.01 -8.60
C LYS A 79 3.59 -7.83 -9.43
N ILE A 80 3.05 -6.65 -9.16
CA ILE A 80 3.38 -5.41 -9.85
C ILE A 80 3.81 -4.32 -8.87
N GLU A 81 4.61 -3.39 -9.39
CA GLU A 81 5.00 -2.16 -8.72
C GLU A 81 4.17 -0.95 -9.18
N ILE A 82 4.13 0.11 -8.36
CA ILE A 82 3.41 1.34 -8.69
C ILE A 82 3.91 2.00 -9.98
N SER A 83 5.22 1.94 -10.22
CA SER A 83 5.90 2.47 -11.42
C SER A 83 5.51 1.76 -12.71
N GLU A 84 4.92 0.57 -12.64
CA GLU A 84 4.39 -0.14 -13.81
C GLU A 84 2.99 0.37 -14.21
N ILE A 85 2.35 1.17 -13.36
CA ILE A 85 0.95 1.60 -13.52
C ILE A 85 0.84 3.09 -13.83
N ILE A 86 1.63 3.93 -13.17
CA ILE A 86 1.61 5.38 -13.34
C ILE A 86 2.86 5.87 -14.06
N SER A 87 2.75 7.00 -14.75
CA SER A 87 3.91 7.61 -15.41
C SER A 87 4.96 8.09 -14.38
N LYS A 88 6.18 8.34 -14.84
CA LYS A 88 7.23 8.90 -13.97
C LYS A 88 6.81 10.23 -13.36
N ASP A 89 6.20 11.12 -14.14
CA ASP A 89 5.76 12.42 -13.67
C ASP A 89 4.65 12.31 -12.61
N GLN A 90 3.73 11.35 -12.78
CA GLN A 90 2.72 11.03 -11.78
C GLN A 90 3.37 10.47 -10.50
N LEU A 91 4.37 9.62 -10.63
CA LEU A 91 5.10 9.06 -9.49
C LEU A 91 5.87 10.15 -8.73
N ASP A 92 6.55 11.05 -9.42
CA ASP A 92 7.27 12.17 -8.81
C ASP A 92 6.30 13.13 -8.11
N SER A 93 5.14 13.41 -8.72
CA SER A 93 4.05 14.17 -8.11
C SER A 93 3.52 13.51 -6.84
N LEU A 94 3.21 12.21 -6.89
CA LEU A 94 2.80 11.41 -5.73
C LEU A 94 3.83 11.52 -4.61
N ILE A 95 5.12 11.33 -4.91
CA ILE A 95 6.20 11.36 -3.92
C ILE A 95 6.32 12.73 -3.26
N ASN A 96 6.17 13.82 -4.01
CA ASN A 96 6.19 15.17 -3.44
C ASN A 96 4.99 15.44 -2.53
N VAL A 97 3.78 15.08 -2.97
CA VAL A 97 2.56 15.20 -2.16
C VAL A 97 2.69 14.38 -0.86
N LEU A 98 3.22 13.16 -0.95
CA LEU A 98 3.44 12.30 0.22
C LEU A 98 4.43 12.90 1.21
N LYS A 99 5.55 13.50 0.73
CA LYS A 99 6.52 14.15 1.60
C LYS A 99 5.88 15.28 2.41
N GLU A 100 5.10 16.13 1.76
CA GLU A 100 4.44 17.25 2.40
C GLU A 100 3.39 16.80 3.41
N GLN A 101 2.49 15.90 3.00
CA GLN A 101 1.41 15.42 3.84
C GLN A 101 1.93 14.62 5.04
N LEU A 102 2.95 13.77 4.84
CA LEU A 102 3.55 13.01 5.94
C LEU A 102 4.32 13.90 6.91
N ASN A 103 5.06 14.91 6.41
CA ASN A 103 5.75 15.87 7.27
C ASN A 103 4.76 16.65 8.14
N SER A 104 3.64 17.07 7.55
CA SER A 104 2.54 17.72 8.28
C SER A 104 1.97 16.82 9.37
N ARG A 105 1.63 15.56 9.03
CA ARG A 105 1.13 14.57 10.01
C ARG A 105 2.12 14.32 11.13
N ILE A 106 3.41 14.12 10.82
CA ILE A 106 4.47 13.91 11.82
C ILE A 106 4.55 15.11 12.76
N LYS A 107 4.53 16.34 12.23
CA LYS A 107 4.49 17.54 13.08
C LYS A 107 3.28 17.51 14.01
N ASP A 108 2.07 17.29 13.50
CA ASP A 108 0.85 17.27 14.31
C ASP A 108 0.89 16.22 15.43
N PHE A 109 1.38 15.01 15.15
CA PHE A 109 1.51 13.94 16.14
C PHE A 109 2.54 14.26 17.23
N TYR A 110 3.67 14.85 16.85
CA TYR A 110 4.83 14.99 17.73
C TYR A 110 4.97 16.38 18.36
N VAL A 111 4.18 17.38 17.94
CA VAL A 111 4.07 18.68 18.60
C VAL A 111 3.56 18.54 20.04
N LYS A 112 2.72 17.54 20.33
CA LYS A 112 2.28 17.23 21.71
C LYS A 112 3.43 16.78 22.64
N GLY A 113 4.57 16.33 22.09
CA GLY A 113 5.68 15.73 22.83
C GLY A 113 6.89 16.65 23.07
N LYS A 114 6.83 17.95 22.74
CA LYS A 114 7.98 18.89 22.80
C LYS A 114 9.21 18.40 22.02
N HIS A 115 9.01 17.78 20.86
CA HIS A 115 10.12 17.32 20.04
C HIS A 115 10.86 18.47 19.34
N SER A 116 12.18 18.39 19.28
CA SER A 116 12.98 19.35 18.52
C SER A 116 12.85 19.13 17.01
N GLN A 117 13.12 20.15 16.19
CA GLN A 117 13.05 20.03 14.73
C GLN A 117 13.95 18.90 14.19
N LYS A 118 15.14 18.72 14.78
CA LYS A 118 16.07 17.64 14.43
C LYS A 118 15.49 16.24 14.70
N GLU A 119 14.68 16.09 15.74
CA GLU A 119 14.00 14.83 16.04
C GLU A 119 12.87 14.55 15.06
N LEU A 120 12.13 15.57 14.64
CA LEU A 120 11.08 15.45 13.64
C LEU A 120 11.66 15.02 12.28
N GLU A 121 12.77 15.61 11.85
CA GLU A 121 13.48 15.23 10.62
C GLU A 121 14.00 13.77 10.68
N LYS A 122 14.55 13.35 11.83
CA LYS A 122 14.98 11.96 12.04
C LYS A 122 13.80 10.99 11.97
N LYS A 123 12.66 11.34 12.55
CA LYS A 123 11.43 10.54 12.46
C LYS A 123 10.95 10.45 11.02
N PHE A 124 10.88 11.58 10.31
CA PHE A 124 10.48 11.62 8.90
C PHE A 124 11.34 10.71 8.03
N THR A 125 12.67 10.85 8.08
CA THR A 125 13.60 10.04 7.27
C THR A 125 13.50 8.54 7.56
N THR A 126 13.17 8.16 8.79
CA THR A 126 12.96 6.76 9.18
C THR A 126 11.62 6.21 8.68
N ILE A 127 10.60 7.06 8.67
CA ILE A 127 9.20 6.71 8.40
C ILE A 127 8.90 6.71 6.90
N PHE A 128 9.30 7.78 6.20
CA PHE A 128 8.99 8.03 4.80
C PHE A 128 9.20 6.82 3.88
N PRO A 129 10.33 6.07 3.93
CA PRO A 129 10.56 4.94 3.03
C PRO A 129 9.72 3.70 3.34
N ARG A 130 8.96 3.68 4.44
CA ARG A 130 8.17 2.52 4.88
C ARG A 130 6.73 2.52 4.37
N TYR A 131 6.42 3.38 3.40
CA TYR A 131 5.09 3.42 2.82
C TYR A 131 4.74 2.09 2.18
N LYS A 132 3.46 1.78 2.21
CA LYS A 132 2.84 0.67 1.49
C LYS A 132 1.72 1.25 0.64
N TYR A 133 1.25 0.48 -0.33
CA TYR A 133 0.18 0.96 -1.19
C TYR A 133 -0.68 -0.17 -1.70
N TYR A 134 -1.92 0.16 -2.00
CA TYR A 134 -2.86 -0.70 -2.70
C TYR A 134 -3.73 0.14 -3.63
N PHE A 135 -4.35 -0.49 -4.62
CA PHE A 135 -5.23 0.15 -5.57
C PHE A 135 -6.68 -0.05 -5.14
N LYS A 136 -7.49 1.01 -5.13
CA LYS A 136 -8.91 0.97 -4.82
C LYS A 136 -9.64 2.08 -5.58
N ASN A 137 -10.75 1.76 -6.21
CA ASN A 137 -11.61 2.73 -6.90
C ASN A 137 -10.85 3.65 -7.88
N ASN A 138 -9.92 3.08 -8.67
CA ASN A 138 -9.05 3.83 -9.59
C ASN A 138 -8.14 4.89 -8.91
N GLN A 139 -7.83 4.66 -7.63
CA GLN A 139 -6.91 5.47 -6.85
C GLN A 139 -5.82 4.58 -6.27
N ILE A 140 -4.65 5.17 -6.09
CA ILE A 140 -3.58 4.63 -5.27
C ILE A 140 -3.85 5.08 -3.84
N ILE A 141 -4.01 4.11 -2.94
CA ILE A 141 -4.08 4.37 -1.52
C ILE A 141 -2.70 4.08 -0.95
N VAL A 142 -1.95 5.13 -0.63
CA VAL A 142 -0.66 5.02 0.05
C VAL A 142 -0.90 5.09 1.54
N PHE A 143 -0.27 4.21 2.29
CA PHE A 143 -0.49 4.14 3.72
C PHE A 143 0.76 3.77 4.51
N TYR A 144 0.71 4.08 5.80
CA TYR A 144 1.73 3.69 6.77
C TYR A 144 1.06 2.95 7.91
N ASN A 145 1.75 1.91 8.41
CA ASN A 145 1.33 1.28 9.68
C ASN A 145 1.27 2.36 10.79
N PRO A 146 0.39 2.20 11.78
CA PRO A 146 0.35 3.10 12.94
C PRO A 146 1.74 3.33 13.53
N PHE A 147 2.11 4.60 13.75
CA PHE A 147 3.50 5.00 13.88
C PHE A 147 4.15 4.75 15.24
N SER A 148 3.40 4.51 16.30
CA SER A 148 3.96 4.20 17.61
C SER A 148 2.87 3.77 18.58
N ASN A 149 3.32 3.34 19.76
CA ASN A 149 2.51 3.09 20.94
C ASN A 149 1.77 4.35 21.47
N ASP A 150 2.01 5.53 20.90
CA ASP A 150 1.50 6.80 21.44
C ASP A 150 0.23 7.31 20.76
N CYS A 151 -0.27 6.64 19.70
CA CYS A 151 -1.63 6.87 19.23
C CYS A 151 -2.56 5.70 19.60
N ASN A 152 -3.10 5.79 20.82
CA ASN A 152 -4.25 5.00 21.24
C ASN A 152 -5.46 5.38 20.37
N GLY A 153 -5.76 4.56 19.36
CA GLY A 153 -6.92 4.72 18.47
C GLY A 153 -6.64 5.17 17.03
N CYS A 154 -5.38 5.40 16.61
CA CYS A 154 -5.13 5.74 15.20
C CYS A 154 -5.15 4.50 14.30
N ASP A 155 -6.11 4.43 13.38
CA ASP A 155 -5.96 3.60 12.19
C ASP A 155 -4.71 3.98 11.39
N LYS A 156 -4.31 3.10 10.45
CA LYS A 156 -3.22 3.37 9.52
C LYS A 156 -3.39 4.75 8.87
N ILE A 157 -2.31 5.50 8.70
CA ILE A 157 -2.38 6.79 8.00
C ILE A 157 -2.53 6.50 6.51
N GLU A 158 -3.61 6.94 5.89
CA GLU A 158 -3.87 6.79 4.45
C GLU A 158 -3.84 8.12 3.71
N PHE A 159 -3.32 8.08 2.50
CA PHE A 159 -3.31 9.15 1.52
C PHE A 159 -3.86 8.59 0.21
N GLN A 160 -4.74 9.34 -0.44
CA GLN A 160 -5.38 8.92 -1.70
C GLN A 160 -4.78 9.73 -2.84
N PHE A 161 -4.44 9.04 -3.92
CA PHE A 161 -3.91 9.66 -5.13
C PHE A 161 -4.65 9.13 -6.35
N PRO A 162 -5.26 9.99 -7.17
CA PRO A 162 -5.97 9.56 -8.37
C PRO A 162 -5.02 8.99 -9.40
N ILE A 163 -5.46 7.97 -10.13
CA ILE A 163 -4.76 7.48 -11.32
C ILE A 163 -5.41 8.15 -12.52
N HIS A 164 -4.68 9.04 -13.19
CA HIS A 164 -5.11 9.53 -14.49
C HIS A 164 -4.67 8.51 -15.54
N GLU A 165 -5.60 8.11 -16.41
CA GLU A 165 -5.28 7.28 -17.56
C GLU A 165 -4.24 8.01 -18.42
N ASN A 166 -3.12 7.36 -18.72
CA ASN A 166 -2.13 7.89 -19.64
C ASN A 166 -2.71 7.83 -21.07
N THR A 167 -3.44 8.85 -21.49
CA THR A 167 -3.93 9.01 -22.87
C THR A 167 -2.84 9.39 -23.88
N GLU A 168 -1.56 9.13 -23.59
CA GLU A 168 -0.46 9.39 -24.56
C GLU A 168 -0.33 8.35 -25.68
N ASN A 169 -1.12 7.26 -25.65
CA ASN A 169 -1.08 6.21 -26.69
C ASN A 169 -2.22 6.27 -27.72
N GLU A 170 -3.06 7.31 -27.73
CA GLU A 170 -3.99 7.56 -28.84
C GLU A 170 -3.38 8.55 -29.86
N TYR A 171 -2.17 8.28 -30.34
CA TYR A 171 -1.83 8.73 -31.69
C TYR A 171 -2.66 7.87 -32.66
N GLN A 172 -3.86 8.35 -33.00
CA GLN A 172 -4.56 7.87 -34.18
C GLN A 172 -3.63 8.09 -35.38
N PRO A 173 -3.18 7.04 -36.10
CA PRO A 173 -2.67 7.25 -37.43
C PRO A 173 -3.89 7.67 -38.25
N ASN A 174 -3.93 8.94 -38.64
CA ASN A 174 -4.87 9.40 -39.65
C ASN A 174 -4.52 8.62 -40.93
N LYS A 175 -5.19 7.48 -41.11
CA LYS A 175 -5.13 6.65 -42.31
C LYS A 175 -5.67 7.47 -43.46
N ASN A 176 -4.80 7.77 -44.41
CA ASN A 176 -5.07 7.88 -45.84
C ASN A 176 -6.42 8.49 -46.24
N LEU A 177 -6.45 9.83 -46.39
CA LEU A 177 -7.25 10.42 -47.46
C LEU A 177 -6.55 10.10 -48.79
N HIS A 178 -6.86 8.94 -49.36
CA HIS A 178 -6.69 8.73 -50.78
C HIS A 178 -7.82 9.43 -51.51
N SER A 179 -7.44 10.37 -52.35
CA SER A 179 -8.08 10.76 -53.60
C SER A 179 -9.04 9.74 -54.19
N GLN A 180 -10.28 10.16 -54.51
CA GLN A 180 -10.87 10.07 -55.85
C GLN A 180 -12.32 10.58 -55.85
N SER A 181 -12.53 11.69 -56.55
CA SER A 181 -13.62 11.90 -57.52
C SER A 181 -13.31 13.16 -58.31
#